data_AF-A0A2N2SC03-F1
#
_entry.id   AF-A0A2N2SC03-F1
#
_cell.length_a   1.000
_cell.length_b   1.000
_cell.length_c   1.000
_cell.angle_alpha   90.00
_cell.angle_beta   90.00
_cell.angle_gamma   90.00
#
_symmetry.space_group_name_H-M   'P 1'
#
loop_
_entity.id
_entity.type
_entity.pdbx_description
1 polymer ?
#
loop_
_entity_poly.entity_id
_entity_poly.type
_entity_poly.pdbx_seq_one_letter_code
_entity_poly.pdbx_strand_id
1 'polypeptide(L)' 'MDKPALTQVPVDATIAARWSGRAYDASKAVTQEQIIALLEAARWAPSCYGDQPWRFIV' A
#
# COMPACT_ATOMS: atom_id res chain seq x y z
N MET A 1 -10.48 13.92 10.54
CA MET A 1 -10.52 14.94 9.48
C MET A 1 -10.18 14.25 8.18
N ASP A 2 -11.10 14.24 7.23
CA ASP A 2 -10.80 13.75 5.89
C ASP A 2 -9.91 14.75 5.17
N LYS A 3 -8.77 14.26 4.67
CA LYS A 3 -7.78 15.05 3.94
C LYS A 3 -7.45 14.35 2.62
N PRO A 4 -8.36 14.42 1.63
CA PRO A 4 -8.12 13.81 0.34
C PRO A 4 -6.95 14.51 -0.39
N ALA A 5 -6.22 13.76 -1.21
CA ALA A 5 -5.20 14.28 -2.10
C ALA A 5 -5.82 15.28 -3.09
N LEU A 6 -5.09 16.36 -3.38
CA LEU A 6 -5.48 17.29 -4.46
C LEU A 6 -5.17 16.62 -5.80
N THR A 7 -6.22 16.20 -6.50
CA THR A 7 -6.13 15.58 -7.83
C THR A 7 -6.75 16.49 -8.87
N GLN A 8 -6.31 16.38 -10.12
CA GLN A 8 -6.88 17.17 -11.24
C GLN A 8 -8.28 16.67 -11.65
N VAL A 9 -8.56 15.39 -11.37
CA VAL A 9 -9.84 14.73 -11.65
C VAL A 9 -10.20 13.81 -10.47
N PRO A 10 -11.48 13.42 -10.29
CA PRO A 10 -11.85 12.40 -9.33
C PRO A 10 -11.11 11.09 -9.59
N VAL A 11 -10.62 10.45 -8.53
CA VAL A 11 -9.98 9.13 -8.56
C VAL A 11 -10.64 8.23 -7.50
N ASP A 12 -10.27 6.95 -7.46
CA ASP A 12 -10.75 6.02 -6.44
C ASP A 12 -10.54 6.59 -5.02
N ALA A 13 -11.54 6.40 -4.16
CA ALA A 13 -11.54 6.96 -2.81
C ALA A 13 -10.36 6.47 -1.97
N THR A 14 -9.90 5.23 -2.19
CA THR A 14 -8.74 4.65 -1.49
C THR A 14 -7.46 5.41 -1.82
N ILE A 15 -7.28 5.74 -3.11
CA ILE A 15 -6.13 6.51 -3.58
C ILE A 15 -6.22 7.97 -3.11
N ALA A 16 -7.41 8.57 -3.21
CA ALA A 16 -7.64 9.93 -2.75
C ALA A 16 -7.37 10.09 -1.24
N ALA A 17 -7.76 9.10 -0.41
CA ALA A 17 -7.56 9.15 1.03
C ALA A 17 -6.13 8.84 1.48
N ARG A 18 -5.27 8.31 0.59
CA ARG A 18 -3.91 7.89 0.94
C ARG A 18 -2.98 9.08 1.15
N TRP A 19 -2.32 9.12 2.30
CA TRP A 19 -1.28 10.10 2.64
C TRP A 19 -0.01 9.41 3.15
N SER A 20 1.11 10.12 3.14
CA SER A 20 2.41 9.56 3.54
C SER A 20 2.61 9.69 5.05
N GLY A 21 2.28 8.62 5.78
CA GLY A 21 2.52 8.47 7.23
C GLY A 21 3.99 8.61 7.58
N ARG A 22 4.30 9.40 8.61
CA ARG A 22 5.67 9.60 9.13
C ARG A 22 5.84 9.21 10.60
N ALA A 23 4.74 8.96 11.30
CA ALA A 23 4.70 8.49 12.68
C ALA A 23 3.51 7.56 12.84
N TYR A 24 3.69 6.47 13.57
CA TYR A 24 2.69 5.43 13.81
C TYR A 24 2.58 5.14 15.30
N ASP A 25 1.44 4.61 15.73
CA ASP A 25 1.25 4.15 17.10
C ASP A 25 2.06 2.87 17.34
N ALA A 26 3.05 2.94 18.24
CA ALA A 26 3.92 1.82 18.57
C ALA A 26 3.20 0.66 19.26
N SER A 27 2.03 0.90 19.86
CA SER A 27 1.23 -0.14 20.51
C SER A 27 0.34 -0.92 19.56
N LYS A 28 0.19 -0.45 18.31
CA LYS A 28 -0.69 -1.06 17.32
C LYS A 28 0.10 -1.88 16.30
N ALA A 29 0.22 -3.16 16.56
CA ALA A 29 0.84 -4.10 15.63
C ALA A 29 -0.02 -4.34 14.38
N VAL A 30 0.64 -4.62 13.26
CA VAL A 30 0.02 -5.15 12.04
C VAL A 30 -0.09 -6.67 12.19
N THR A 31 -1.25 -7.25 11.88
CA THR A 31 -1.44 -8.70 12.04
C THR A 31 -0.71 -9.47 10.94
N GLN A 32 -0.43 -10.76 11.19
CA GLN A 32 0.23 -11.62 10.21
C GLN A 32 -0.59 -11.74 8.92
N GLU A 33 -1.93 -11.82 9.03
CA GLU A 33 -2.84 -11.90 7.88
C GLU A 33 -2.77 -10.64 7.03
N GLN A 34 -2.65 -9.46 7.66
CA GLN A 34 -2.49 -8.18 6.96
C GLN A 34 -1.15 -8.11 6.23
N ILE A 35 -0.07 -8.57 6.85
CA ILE A 35 1.25 -8.65 6.21
C ILE A 35 1.19 -9.57 4.99
N ILE A 36 0.56 -10.76 5.13
CA ILE A 36 0.38 -11.70 4.01
C ILE A 36 -0.43 -11.07 2.88
N ALA A 37 -1.53 -10.39 3.19
CA ALA A 37 -2.35 -9.72 2.18
C ALA A 37 -1.57 -8.65 1.40
N LEU A 38 -0.72 -7.87 2.09
CA LEU A 38 0.14 -6.87 1.45
C LEU A 38 1.18 -7.53 0.52
N LEU A 39 1.80 -8.62 0.96
CA LEU A 39 2.77 -9.36 0.17
C LEU A 39 2.14 -10.07 -1.02
N GLU A 40 0.92 -10.60 -0.90
CA GLU A 40 0.17 -11.16 -2.03
C GLU A 40 -0.13 -10.09 -3.08
N ALA A 41 -0.57 -8.89 -2.66
CA ALA A 41 -0.78 -7.78 -3.59
C ALA A 41 0.52 -7.40 -4.33
N ALA A 42 1.65 -7.36 -3.62
CA ALA A 42 2.95 -7.08 -4.21
C ALA A 42 3.43 -8.20 -5.16
N ARG A 43 3.18 -9.48 -4.81
CA ARG A 43 3.50 -10.65 -5.62
C ARG A 43 2.74 -10.66 -6.95
N TRP A 44 1.48 -10.22 -6.95
CA TRP A 44 0.62 -10.15 -8.14
C TRP A 44 0.82 -8.89 -8.99
N ALA A 45 1.72 -7.98 -8.60
CA ALA A 45 2.02 -6.82 -9.42
C ALA A 45 2.56 -7.25 -10.80
N PRO A 46 2.17 -6.57 -11.90
CA PRO A 46 2.74 -6.84 -13.21
C PRO A 46 4.22 -6.44 -13.24
N SER A 47 5.03 -7.20 -13.97
CA SER A 47 6.43 -6.89 -14.25
C SER A 47 6.72 -7.03 -15.74
N CYS A 48 7.77 -6.35 -16.21
CA CYS A 48 8.27 -6.52 -17.58
C CYS A 48 8.56 -8.01 -17.82
N TYR A 49 8.02 -8.56 -18.92
CA TYR A 49 8.12 -9.99 -19.27
C TYR A 49 7.62 -11.00 -18.22
N GLY A 50 7.01 -10.55 -17.12
CA GLY A 50 6.66 -11.43 -16.00
C GLY A 50 7.86 -11.86 -15.15
N ASP A 51 9.02 -11.22 -15.31
CA ASP A 51 10.29 -11.58 -14.67
C ASP A 51 10.24 -11.52 -13.14
N GLN A 52 9.32 -10.71 -12.58
CA GLN A 52 9.16 -10.50 -11.14
C GLN A 52 10.51 -10.25 -10.43
N PRO A 53 11.33 -9.26 -10.88
CA PRO A 53 12.71 -9.08 -10.43
C PRO A 53 12.79 -8.40 -9.04
N TRP A 54 11.87 -8.75 -8.14
CA TRP A 54 11.77 -8.20 -6.78
C TRP A 54 11.99 -9.28 -5.72
N ARG A 55 12.46 -8.84 -4.57
CA ARG A 55 12.42 -9.61 -3.32
C ARG A 55 11.86 -8.71 -2.23
N PHE A 56 10.96 -9.27 -1.43
CA PHE A 56 10.41 -8.59 -0.26
C PHE A 56 11.14 -9.08 0.98
N ILE A 57 11.71 -8.15 1.76
CA ILE A 57 12.36 -8.42 3.04
C ILE A 57 11.42 -7.86 4.11
N VAL A 58 11.06 -8.70 5.07
CA VAL A 58 10.12 -8.40 6.16
C VAL A 58 10.86 -8.47 7.49
#